data_AF-A0A9N8EWZ4-F1
#
_entry.id   AF-A0A9N8EWZ4-F1
#
_cell.length_a   1.000
_cell.length_b   1.000
_cell.length_c   1.000
_cell.angle_alpha   90.00
_cell.angle_beta   90.00
_cell.angle_gamma   90.00
#
_symmetry.space_group_name_H-M   'P 1'
#
loop_
_entity.id
_entity.type
_entity.pdbx_description
1 polymer ?
#
loop_
_entity_poly.entity_id
_entity_poly.type
_entity_poly.pdbx_seq_one_letter_code
_entity_poly.pdbx_strand_id
1 'polypeptide(L)'
;MMVDIYRYHLSHRLTNSQTNSQIQRSTFTTTKPNTKIMKTSAIFFLVAFATSQVNAGSLRNLNNCPQVPPNTICPALLDPIECGSSYGCHYNNDCLATAAGFNIRYCQKPAPACPLPGNNQCPRDINPVTCPNSAGGECTYDNACLAQASNMVNCSPVYEECRVPGRNRCSRENKPVLCGSQFHCQFDNECLAQAADYVNCIPAN
;
A
#
# COMPACT_ATOMS: atom_id res chain seq x y z
N MET A 1 30.75 -6.20 14.83
CA MET A 1 29.56 -5.50 14.28
C MET A 1 29.91 -5.10 12.86
N MET A 2 29.29 -5.76 11.89
CA MET A 2 29.52 -5.57 10.46
C MET A 2 28.78 -4.31 9.99
N VAL A 3 29.47 -3.44 9.26
CA VAL A 3 28.90 -2.25 8.61
C VAL A 3 28.62 -2.63 7.16
N ASP A 4 27.34 -2.63 6.77
CA ASP A 4 26.92 -2.97 5.42
C ASP A 4 27.31 -1.87 4.43
N ILE A 5 28.08 -2.28 3.41
CA ILE A 5 28.48 -1.48 2.25
C ILE A 5 27.42 -1.68 1.17
N TYR A 6 26.57 -0.69 0.90
CA TYR A 6 25.59 -0.76 -0.19
C TYR A 6 26.25 -0.48 -1.55
N ARG A 7 26.44 -1.52 -2.36
CA ARG A 7 26.62 -1.44 -3.83
C ARG A 7 25.26 -1.66 -4.49
N TYR A 8 24.75 -0.68 -5.23
CA TYR A 8 23.57 -0.86 -6.09
C TYR A 8 23.99 -1.01 -7.55
N HIS A 9 23.64 -2.15 -8.15
CA HIS A 9 23.67 -2.38 -9.60
C HIS A 9 22.31 -2.05 -10.20
N LEU A 10 22.30 -1.10 -11.12
CA LEU A 10 21.18 -0.70 -11.95
C LEU A 10 21.13 -1.61 -13.19
N SER A 11 19.97 -2.19 -13.50
CA SER A 11 19.70 -2.68 -14.86
C SER A 11 18.21 -2.71 -15.17
N HIS A 12 17.77 -1.72 -15.95
CA HIS A 12 16.57 -1.77 -16.77
C HIS A 12 16.75 -2.77 -17.92
N ARG A 13 15.72 -3.57 -18.23
CA ARG A 13 15.45 -4.06 -19.59
C ARG A 13 13.95 -4.13 -19.87
N LEU A 14 13.51 -3.27 -20.78
CA LEU A 14 12.35 -3.47 -21.65
C LEU A 14 12.67 -4.58 -22.66
N THR A 15 11.70 -5.45 -22.98
CA THR A 15 11.43 -5.90 -24.37
C THR A 15 10.15 -6.75 -24.47
N ASN A 16 9.22 -6.27 -25.31
CA ASN A 16 8.40 -6.93 -26.33
C ASN A 16 7.64 -8.26 -26.10
N SER A 17 6.30 -8.14 -26.23
CA SER A 17 5.41 -8.80 -27.23
C SER A 17 5.88 -10.09 -27.91
N GLN A 18 5.08 -11.16 -27.82
CA GLN A 18 4.37 -11.77 -28.97
C GLN A 18 3.52 -13.01 -28.59
N THR A 19 2.28 -13.01 -29.12
CA THR A 19 1.45 -14.13 -29.63
C THR A 19 1.31 -15.45 -28.86
N ASN A 20 0.07 -15.88 -28.56
CA ASN A 20 -0.54 -17.00 -29.28
C ASN A 20 -2.05 -17.14 -28.99
N SER A 21 -2.83 -17.11 -30.06
CA SER A 21 -4.24 -17.48 -30.11
C SER A 21 -4.36 -18.98 -30.38
N GLN A 22 -4.97 -19.74 -29.46
CA GLN A 22 -5.43 -21.10 -29.72
C GLN A 22 -6.85 -21.27 -29.19
N ILE A 23 -7.76 -21.36 -30.16
CA ILE A 23 -9.15 -21.77 -30.04
C ILE A 23 -9.16 -23.24 -29.58
N GLN A 24 -9.81 -23.54 -28.46
CA GLN A 24 -10.20 -24.91 -28.11
C GLN A 24 -11.71 -24.96 -28.00
N ARG A 25 -12.32 -25.48 -29.08
CA ARG A 25 -13.72 -25.95 -29.11
C ARG A 25 -13.82 -27.16 -28.20
N SER A 26 -14.70 -27.12 -27.21
CA SER A 26 -15.13 -28.31 -26.50
C SER A 26 -16.58 -28.60 -26.83
N THR A 27 -16.76 -29.74 -27.48
CA THR A 27 -17.97 -30.37 -27.96
C THR A 27 -18.98 -30.65 -26.84
N PHE A 28 -20.22 -30.22 -27.06
CA PHE A 28 -21.39 -30.60 -26.25
C PHE A 28 -21.88 -31.98 -26.69
N THR A 29 -21.75 -32.99 -25.83
CA THR A 29 -22.48 -34.26 -25.98
C THR A 29 -23.87 -34.11 -25.34
N THR A 30 -24.89 -34.01 -26.18
CA THR A 30 -26.30 -34.04 -25.79
C THR A 30 -26.76 -35.47 -25.51
N THR A 31 -27.08 -35.79 -24.26
CA THR A 31 -27.91 -36.96 -23.91
C THR A 31 -29.37 -36.53 -23.72
N LYS A 32 -30.23 -37.22 -24.46
CA LYS A 32 -31.69 -37.08 -24.60
C LYS A 32 -32.41 -37.59 -23.35
N PRO A 33 -33.39 -36.88 -22.77
CA PRO A 33 -34.33 -37.50 -21.84
C PRO A 33 -35.59 -37.98 -22.58
N ASN A 34 -35.91 -39.26 -22.36
CA ASN A 34 -37.14 -39.91 -22.77
C ASN A 34 -38.31 -39.41 -21.90
N THR A 35 -39.42 -39.10 -22.56
CA THR A 35 -40.71 -38.78 -21.97
C THR A 35 -41.35 -40.01 -21.34
N LYS A 36 -41.73 -39.93 -20.06
CA LYS A 36 -42.91 -40.62 -19.52
C LYS A 36 -43.59 -39.75 -18.46
N ILE A 37 -44.88 -39.53 -18.70
CA ILE A 37 -45.83 -38.83 -17.85
C ILE A 37 -46.27 -39.80 -16.74
N MET A 38 -46.21 -39.37 -15.48
CA MET A 38 -47.09 -39.87 -14.43
C MET A 38 -47.43 -38.77 -13.44
N LYS A 39 -48.73 -38.68 -13.14
CA LYS A 39 -49.40 -37.67 -12.32
C LYS A 39 -49.06 -37.83 -10.83
N THR A 40 -49.45 -36.79 -10.09
CA THR A 40 -49.97 -36.74 -8.71
C THR A 40 -49.05 -36.29 -7.57
N SER A 41 -49.60 -35.31 -6.84
CA SER A 41 -49.43 -34.99 -5.42
C SER A 41 -48.26 -34.11 -4.97
N ALA A 42 -48.66 -33.00 -4.36
CA ALA A 42 -47.86 -31.97 -3.74
C ALA A 42 -46.97 -32.52 -2.62
N ILE A 43 -45.67 -32.22 -2.69
CA ILE A 43 -44.74 -32.36 -1.57
C ILE A 43 -43.82 -31.12 -1.59
N PHE A 44 -43.74 -30.49 -0.42
CA PHE A 44 -42.93 -29.32 -0.07
C PHE A 44 -41.52 -29.34 -0.69
N PHE A 45 -41.20 -28.35 -1.52
CA PHE A 45 -39.80 -28.03 -1.85
C PHE A 45 -39.17 -27.29 -0.67
N LEU A 46 -38.51 -28.04 0.21
CA LEU A 46 -37.37 -27.51 0.97
C LEU A 46 -36.27 -27.19 -0.05
N VAL A 47 -36.19 -25.94 -0.49
CA VAL A 47 -35.07 -25.47 -1.29
C VAL A 47 -33.89 -25.33 -0.33
N ALA A 48 -33.00 -26.32 -0.34
CA ALA A 48 -31.69 -26.17 0.26
C ALA A 48 -30.95 -25.05 -0.48
N PHE A 49 -30.76 -23.91 0.17
CA PHE A 49 -29.84 -22.87 -0.30
C PHE A 49 -28.42 -23.41 -0.17
N ALA A 50 -27.93 -24.05 -1.23
CA ALA A 50 -26.51 -24.27 -1.40
C ALA A 50 -25.85 -22.90 -1.66
N THR A 51 -25.38 -22.24 -0.61
CA THR A 51 -24.48 -21.09 -0.75
C THR A 51 -23.10 -21.61 -1.13
N SER A 52 -22.84 -21.75 -2.43
CA SER A 52 -21.46 -21.74 -2.92
C SER A 52 -21.40 -20.94 -4.22
N GLN A 53 -21.04 -19.67 -4.12
CA GLN A 53 -20.53 -18.90 -5.24
C GLN A 53 -19.10 -18.50 -4.87
N VAL A 54 -18.21 -19.50 -4.83
CA VAL A 54 -16.77 -19.27 -5.08
C VAL A 54 -16.49 -19.81 -6.47
N ASN A 55 -16.82 -19.04 -7.50
CA ASN A 55 -16.23 -19.28 -8.82
C ASN A 55 -14.80 -18.74 -8.79
N ALA A 56 -13.90 -19.61 -8.32
CA ALA A 56 -12.46 -19.45 -8.41
C ALA A 56 -12.04 -19.60 -9.88
N GLY A 57 -12.11 -18.49 -10.62
CA GLY A 57 -11.45 -18.32 -11.91
C GLY A 57 -10.29 -17.34 -11.77
N SER A 58 -9.05 -17.86 -11.83
CA SER A 58 -7.76 -17.16 -11.88
C SER A 58 -6.97 -17.11 -10.56
N LEU A 59 -6.04 -18.07 -10.44
CA LEU A 59 -5.03 -18.19 -9.39
C LEU A 59 -3.93 -17.13 -9.56
N ARG A 60 -4.16 -15.91 -9.07
CA ARG A 60 -3.08 -14.98 -8.69
C ARG A 60 -3.35 -14.47 -7.28
N ASN A 61 -2.54 -14.96 -6.33
CA ASN A 61 -2.33 -14.46 -4.96
C ASN A 61 -3.36 -13.43 -4.42
N LEU A 62 -4.60 -13.86 -4.24
CA LEU A 62 -5.78 -13.04 -3.90
C LEU A 62 -5.90 -12.78 -2.37
N ASN A 63 -4.83 -13.00 -1.61
CA ASN A 63 -4.91 -12.97 -0.14
C ASN A 63 -4.84 -11.55 0.44
N ASN A 64 -4.55 -10.53 -0.37
CA ASN A 64 -4.44 -9.14 0.09
C ASN A 64 -5.58 -8.23 -0.42
N CYS A 65 -6.60 -8.79 -1.07
CA CYS A 65 -7.76 -8.02 -1.48
C CYS A 65 -8.70 -7.79 -0.29
N PRO A 66 -9.08 -6.52 -0.02
CA PRO A 66 -10.08 -6.21 0.99
C PRO A 66 -11.35 -7.02 0.76
N GLN A 67 -11.76 -7.76 1.78
CA GLN A 67 -12.99 -8.53 1.75
C GLN A 67 -14.18 -7.59 1.87
N VAL A 68 -15.25 -7.92 1.15
CA VAL A 68 -16.53 -7.23 1.28
C VAL A 68 -17.12 -7.58 2.66
N PRO A 69 -17.54 -6.59 3.47
CA PRO A 69 -18.15 -6.86 4.77
C PRO A 69 -19.32 -7.86 4.65
N PRO A 70 -19.48 -8.78 5.61
CA PRO A 70 -20.64 -9.67 5.62
C PRO A 70 -21.93 -8.84 5.67
N ASN A 71 -22.97 -9.31 4.99
CA ASN A 71 -24.27 -8.63 4.85
C ASN A 71 -24.27 -7.36 3.98
N THR A 72 -23.23 -7.12 3.16
CA THR A 72 -23.29 -6.10 2.13
C THR A 72 -24.39 -6.42 1.12
N ILE A 73 -25.32 -5.49 0.90
CA ILE A 73 -26.40 -5.62 -0.07
C ILE A 73 -26.02 -4.81 -1.32
N CYS A 74 -25.73 -5.52 -2.41
CA CYS A 74 -25.48 -4.93 -3.72
C CYS A 74 -26.43 -5.53 -4.76
N PRO A 75 -26.77 -4.79 -5.84
CA PRO A 75 -27.47 -5.38 -6.97
C PRO A 75 -26.70 -6.58 -7.53
N ALA A 76 -27.42 -7.62 -7.96
CA ALA A 76 -26.84 -8.76 -8.68
C ALA A 76 -26.48 -8.41 -10.15
N LEU A 77 -25.98 -7.19 -10.36
CA LEU A 77 -25.47 -6.72 -11.64
C LEU A 77 -24.03 -7.20 -11.81
N LEU A 78 -23.71 -7.72 -12.98
CA LEU A 78 -22.36 -8.12 -13.35
C LEU A 78 -21.76 -7.01 -14.23
N ASP A 79 -21.00 -6.12 -13.61
CA ASP A 79 -20.23 -5.05 -14.26
C ASP A 79 -18.82 -5.02 -13.64
N PRO A 80 -17.94 -5.96 -14.04
CA PRO A 80 -16.72 -6.22 -13.31
C PRO A 80 -15.77 -5.02 -13.27
N ILE A 81 -15.20 -4.76 -12.10
CA ILE A 81 -14.21 -3.71 -11.89
C ILE A 81 -12.95 -4.27 -11.22
N GLU A 82 -11.80 -3.74 -11.60
CA GLU A 82 -10.51 -4.07 -11.01
C GLU A 82 -9.95 -2.86 -10.25
N CYS A 83 -9.75 -2.98 -8.95
CA CYS A 83 -9.23 -1.90 -8.10
C CYS A 83 -7.98 -2.31 -7.31
N GLY A 84 -7.17 -1.31 -6.94
CA GLY A 84 -5.95 -1.48 -6.13
C GLY A 84 -4.67 -1.64 -6.95
N SER A 85 -3.68 -0.79 -6.66
CA SER A 85 -2.43 -0.66 -7.44
C SER A 85 -1.46 -1.84 -7.30
N SER A 86 -1.55 -2.60 -6.20
CA SER A 86 -0.54 -3.64 -5.89
C SER A 86 -0.93 -5.06 -6.29
N TYR A 87 -2.24 -5.36 -6.40
CA TYR A 87 -2.72 -6.74 -6.56
C TYR A 87 -3.87 -6.94 -7.56
N GLY A 88 -4.46 -5.87 -8.14
CA GLY A 88 -5.53 -6.00 -9.13
C GLY A 88 -6.75 -6.76 -8.60
N CYS A 89 -7.45 -6.19 -7.62
CA CYS A 89 -8.59 -6.83 -6.97
C CYS A 89 -9.85 -6.73 -7.84
N HIS A 90 -10.38 -7.88 -8.26
CA HIS A 90 -11.58 -7.96 -9.08
C HIS A 90 -12.86 -8.04 -8.23
N TYR A 91 -13.83 -7.20 -8.55
CA TYR A 91 -15.16 -7.18 -7.95
C TYR A 91 -16.22 -7.27 -9.03
N ASN A 92 -17.34 -7.95 -8.76
CA ASN A 92 -18.39 -8.16 -9.77
C ASN A 92 -19.12 -6.87 -10.16
N ASN A 93 -19.05 -5.83 -9.33
CA ASN A 93 -19.57 -4.50 -9.60
C ASN A 93 -18.93 -3.45 -8.68
N ASP A 94 -19.19 -2.19 -9.01
CA ASP A 94 -18.77 -0.99 -8.28
C ASP A 94 -19.25 -0.97 -6.82
N CYS A 95 -20.47 -1.46 -6.54
CA CYS A 95 -21.01 -1.54 -5.19
C CYS A 95 -20.17 -2.45 -4.29
N LEU A 96 -19.75 -3.62 -4.79
CA LEU A 96 -18.89 -4.55 -4.05
C LEU A 96 -17.49 -3.97 -3.83
N ALA A 97 -16.90 -3.34 -4.84
CA ALA A 97 -15.61 -2.65 -4.69
C ALA A 97 -15.70 -1.50 -3.67
N THR A 98 -16.80 -0.73 -3.68
CA THR A 98 -17.04 0.35 -2.72
C THR A 98 -17.19 -0.19 -1.30
N ALA A 99 -17.95 -1.28 -1.14
CA ALA A 99 -18.13 -1.94 0.15
C ALA A 99 -16.82 -2.52 0.71
N ALA A 100 -15.92 -2.97 -0.16
CA ALA A 100 -14.55 -3.36 0.19
C ALA A 100 -13.63 -2.16 0.56
N GLY A 101 -14.15 -0.92 0.45
CA GLY A 101 -13.49 0.31 0.87
C GLY A 101 -12.77 1.06 -0.25
N PHE A 102 -13.00 0.73 -1.53
CA PHE A 102 -12.40 1.47 -2.64
C PHE A 102 -13.21 2.70 -3.05
N ASN A 103 -12.52 3.75 -3.46
CA ASN A 103 -13.12 4.84 -4.21
C ASN A 103 -13.16 4.44 -5.70
N ILE A 104 -14.36 4.27 -6.27
CA ILE A 104 -14.53 3.75 -7.64
C ILE A 104 -13.99 4.69 -8.72
N ARG A 105 -13.97 6.00 -8.47
CA ARG A 105 -13.45 6.96 -9.46
C ARG A 105 -11.96 6.77 -9.73
N TYR A 106 -11.21 6.35 -8.71
CA TYR A 106 -9.75 6.18 -8.79
C TYR A 106 -9.30 4.75 -8.55
N CYS A 107 -10.23 3.84 -8.23
CA CYS A 107 -9.98 2.46 -7.81
C CYS A 107 -8.88 2.31 -6.75
N GLN A 108 -8.86 3.24 -5.80
CA GLN A 108 -7.88 3.29 -4.70
C GLN A 108 -8.60 3.28 -3.36
N LYS A 109 -7.99 2.62 -2.36
CA LYS A 109 -8.43 2.84 -0.99
C LYS A 109 -8.10 4.28 -0.61
N PRO A 110 -9.02 5.02 0.03
CA PRO A 110 -8.67 6.29 0.63
C PRO A 110 -7.52 6.05 1.61
N ALA A 111 -6.53 6.93 1.59
CA ALA A 111 -5.48 6.90 2.60
C ALA A 111 -6.16 6.92 3.99
N PRO A 112 -5.74 6.06 4.91
CA PRO A 112 -6.28 6.07 6.26
C PRO A 112 -6.11 7.45 6.87
N ALA A 113 -7.20 8.02 7.38
CA ALA A 113 -7.18 9.33 7.97
C ALA A 113 -6.28 9.32 9.21
N CYS A 114 -5.38 10.30 9.29
CA CYS A 114 -4.60 10.53 10.49
C CYS A 114 -5.50 11.19 11.54
N PRO A 115 -5.51 10.69 12.79
CA PRO A 115 -6.25 11.34 13.85
C PRO A 115 -5.75 12.77 14.02
N LEU A 116 -6.69 13.71 14.18
CA LEU A 116 -6.36 15.09 14.47
C LEU A 116 -5.93 15.21 15.95
N PRO A 117 -4.96 16.09 16.26
CA PRO A 117 -4.61 16.36 17.65
C PRO A 117 -5.83 16.95 18.37
N GLY A 118 -6.10 16.44 19.57
CA GLY A 118 -7.10 17.04 20.45
C GLY A 118 -6.73 18.47 20.85
N ASN A 119 -7.57 19.14 21.66
CA ASN A 119 -7.30 20.50 22.11
C ASN A 119 -6.17 20.48 23.17
N ASN A 120 -4.93 20.58 22.72
CA ASN A 120 -3.72 20.40 23.51
C ASN A 120 -2.84 21.67 23.47
N GLN A 121 -2.16 21.96 24.57
CA GLN A 121 -1.18 23.07 24.65
C GLN A 121 0.20 22.61 24.15
N CYS A 122 0.28 22.15 22.91
CA CYS A 122 1.59 21.82 22.33
C CYS A 122 2.36 23.09 21.96
N PRO A 123 3.69 23.10 22.12
CA PRO A 123 4.49 24.17 21.58
C PRO A 123 4.43 24.16 20.04
N ARG A 124 4.74 25.31 19.45
CA ARG A 124 4.77 25.51 17.98
C ARG A 124 6.12 25.17 17.37
N ASP A 125 6.96 24.43 18.08
CA ASP A 125 8.23 23.94 17.56
C ASP A 125 7.97 22.91 16.47
N ILE A 126 8.73 23.00 15.38
CA ILE A 126 8.67 22.06 14.27
C ILE A 126 9.80 21.06 14.46
N ASN A 127 9.45 19.87 14.95
CA ASN A 127 10.32 18.72 15.12
C ASN A 127 9.57 17.47 14.61
N PRO A 128 9.45 17.31 13.29
CA PRO A 128 8.45 16.42 12.73
C PRO A 128 8.71 14.96 13.11
N VAL A 129 7.61 14.24 13.38
CA VAL A 129 7.63 12.81 13.66
C VAL A 129 6.67 12.08 12.74
N THR A 130 7.02 10.86 12.33
CA THR A 130 6.13 9.98 11.58
C THR A 130 5.76 8.78 12.45
N CYS A 131 4.47 8.49 12.52
CA CYS A 131 3.91 7.44 13.35
C CYS A 131 3.17 6.40 12.48
N PRO A 132 3.29 5.09 12.78
CA PRO A 132 2.49 4.08 12.10
C PRO A 132 1.01 4.25 12.46
N ASN A 133 0.13 4.17 11.47
CA ASN A 133 -1.33 4.22 11.67
C ASN A 133 -1.90 2.79 11.71
N SER A 134 -2.72 2.49 12.72
CA SER A 134 -3.34 1.17 12.90
C SER A 134 -4.27 0.77 11.74
N ALA A 135 -4.79 1.73 10.97
CA ALA A 135 -5.56 1.48 9.75
C ALA A 135 -4.69 1.25 8.49
N GLY A 136 -3.36 1.18 8.67
CA GLY A 136 -2.35 1.11 7.60
C GLY A 136 -1.71 2.47 7.34
N GLY A 137 -0.53 2.50 6.71
CA GLY A 137 0.16 3.75 6.38
C GLY A 137 0.80 4.47 7.55
N GLU A 138 1.21 5.71 7.31
CA GLU A 138 1.99 6.53 8.24
C GLU A 138 1.39 7.94 8.33
N CYS A 139 1.52 8.55 9.51
CA CYS A 139 1.04 9.89 9.80
C CYS A 139 2.19 10.76 10.27
N THR A 140 2.43 11.87 9.58
CA THR A 140 3.42 12.86 9.96
C THR A 140 2.77 13.98 10.76
N TYR A 141 3.39 14.34 11.89
CA TYR A 141 2.98 15.43 12.76
C TYR A 141 4.13 16.42 12.91
N ASP A 142 3.83 17.70 13.06
CA ASP A 142 4.84 18.76 13.18
C ASP A 142 5.75 18.57 14.39
N ASN A 143 5.25 17.95 15.46
CA ASN A 143 6.05 17.54 16.60
C ASN A 143 5.46 16.35 17.36
N ALA A 144 6.28 15.75 18.23
CA ALA A 144 5.89 14.60 19.04
C ALA A 144 4.70 14.89 19.97
N CYS A 145 4.55 16.12 20.46
CA CYS A 145 3.43 16.51 21.31
C CYS A 145 2.09 16.42 20.55
N LEU A 146 2.05 16.90 19.29
CA LEU A 146 0.87 16.82 18.44
C LEU A 146 0.53 15.37 18.07
N ALA A 147 1.53 14.53 17.81
CA ALA A 147 1.33 13.10 17.60
C ALA A 147 0.70 12.42 18.83
N GLN A 148 1.25 12.68 20.02
CA GLN A 148 0.75 12.10 21.27
C GLN A 148 -0.69 12.51 21.59
N ALA A 149 -1.05 13.78 21.35
CA ALA A 149 -2.42 14.23 21.55
C ALA A 149 -3.41 13.71 20.49
N SER A 150 -2.88 13.13 19.41
CA SER A 150 -3.64 12.35 18.43
C SER A 150 -3.72 10.87 18.84
N ASN A 151 -3.24 10.52 20.05
CA ASN A 151 -3.07 9.15 20.58
C ASN A 151 -2.17 8.25 19.72
N MET A 152 -1.24 8.86 18.98
CA MET A 152 -0.27 8.12 18.18
C MET A 152 0.92 7.70 19.06
N VAL A 153 1.39 6.47 18.85
CA VAL A 153 2.50 5.86 19.58
C VAL A 153 3.53 5.30 18.59
N ASN A 154 4.72 4.97 19.09
CA ASN A 154 5.84 4.41 18.29
C ASN A 154 6.25 5.31 17.12
N CYS A 155 6.17 6.62 17.32
CA CYS A 155 6.60 7.60 16.33
C CYS A 155 8.13 7.67 16.26
N SER A 156 8.65 7.91 15.05
CA SER A 156 10.06 8.12 14.78
C SER A 156 10.30 9.53 14.24
N PRO A 157 11.43 10.18 14.55
CA PRO A 157 11.76 11.47 13.95
C PRO A 157 11.82 11.38 12.43
N VAL A 158 11.33 12.43 11.75
CA VAL A 158 11.52 12.58 10.31
C VAL A 158 12.83 13.29 10.07
N TYR A 159 13.79 12.54 9.56
CA TYR A 159 15.06 13.08 9.10
C TYR A 159 14.94 13.49 7.63
N GLU A 160 15.47 14.66 7.30
CA GLU A 160 15.67 15.03 5.90
C GLU A 160 16.66 14.05 5.26
N GLU A 161 16.52 13.76 3.96
CA GLU A 161 17.54 12.95 3.30
C GLU A 161 18.86 13.74 3.22
N CYS A 162 19.98 13.14 3.66
CA CYS A 162 21.27 13.83 3.64
C CYS A 162 21.71 14.08 2.20
N ARG A 163 22.01 15.34 1.88
CA ARG A 163 22.59 15.68 0.58
C ARG A 163 23.99 15.10 0.48
N VAL A 164 24.28 14.53 -0.70
CA VAL A 164 25.62 14.03 -1.01
C VAL A 164 26.48 15.21 -1.45
N PRO A 165 27.74 15.32 -0.97
CA PRO A 165 28.64 16.36 -1.43
C PRO A 165 28.81 16.30 -2.95
N GLY A 166 28.67 17.45 -3.62
CA GLY A 166 28.96 17.55 -5.04
C GLY A 166 30.45 17.36 -5.36
N ARG A 167 30.84 17.63 -6.61
CA ARG A 167 32.27 17.69 -6.97
C ARG A 167 32.95 18.77 -6.14
N ASN A 168 33.93 18.35 -5.34
CA ASN A 168 34.64 19.22 -4.41
C ASN A 168 36.16 19.00 -4.50
N ARG A 169 36.91 19.89 -3.85
CA ARG A 169 38.37 19.78 -3.68
C ARG A 169 38.74 19.60 -2.21
N CYS A 170 37.87 18.98 -1.43
CA CYS A 170 38.07 18.80 0.00
C CYS A 170 39.28 17.91 0.28
N SER A 171 39.97 18.18 1.39
CA SER A 171 41.02 17.30 1.88
C SER A 171 40.42 15.98 2.37
N ARG A 172 41.27 14.96 2.49
CA ARG A 172 40.92 13.69 3.15
C ARG A 172 41.10 13.75 4.68
N GLU A 173 41.15 14.94 5.24
CA GLU A 173 41.24 15.12 6.68
C GLU A 173 39.95 14.64 7.33
N ASN A 174 40.06 13.83 8.38
CA ASN A 174 38.91 13.30 9.09
C ASN A 174 38.70 14.11 10.39
N LYS A 175 37.80 15.08 10.33
CA LYS A 175 37.33 15.95 11.42
C LYS A 175 35.81 15.99 11.37
N PRO A 176 35.14 14.89 11.77
CA PRO A 176 33.76 14.68 11.40
C PRO A 176 32.84 15.72 12.03
N VAL A 177 31.78 16.05 11.30
CA VAL A 177 30.76 17.04 11.71
C VAL A 177 29.36 16.47 11.52
N LEU A 178 28.44 16.89 12.37
CA LEU A 178 27.02 16.61 12.27
C LEU A 178 26.28 17.87 11.79
N CYS A 179 25.45 17.70 10.77
CA CYS A 179 24.77 18.77 10.07
C CYS A 179 23.30 18.43 9.84
N GLY A 180 22.57 19.40 9.30
CA GLY A 180 21.17 19.23 8.92
C GLY A 180 20.22 19.29 10.11
N SER A 181 18.96 19.02 9.82
CA SER A 181 17.90 19.02 10.83
C SER A 181 18.22 18.01 11.92
N GLN A 182 18.25 18.48 13.17
CA GLN A 182 18.57 17.68 14.36
C GLN A 182 19.97 17.03 14.33
N PHE A 183 20.90 17.54 13.53
CA PHE A 183 22.29 17.06 13.47
C PHE A 183 22.41 15.56 13.10
N HIS A 184 21.57 15.07 12.19
CA HIS A 184 21.59 13.65 11.81
C HIS A 184 22.59 13.32 10.68
N CYS A 185 22.96 14.31 9.85
CA CYS A 185 23.85 14.08 8.71
C CYS A 185 25.31 14.17 9.13
N GLN A 186 26.03 13.04 9.10
CA GLN A 186 27.45 12.98 9.39
C GLN A 186 28.30 13.15 8.13
N PHE A 187 29.30 14.02 8.19
CA PHE A 187 30.32 14.21 7.16
C PHE A 187 31.72 14.02 7.75
N ASP A 188 32.66 13.50 6.97
CA ASP A 188 34.05 13.28 7.44
C ASP A 188 34.76 14.60 7.79
N ASN A 189 34.34 15.71 7.21
CA ASN A 189 34.81 17.05 7.55
C ASN A 189 33.84 18.15 7.12
N GLU A 190 34.08 19.36 7.64
CA GLU A 190 33.28 20.55 7.35
C GLU A 190 33.25 20.92 5.86
N CYS A 191 34.34 20.71 5.13
CA CYS A 191 34.37 21.00 3.69
C CYS A 191 33.39 20.10 2.92
N LEU A 192 33.31 18.81 3.25
CA LEU A 192 32.35 17.90 2.63
C LEU A 192 30.91 18.27 2.96
N ALA A 193 30.64 18.68 4.21
CA ALA A 193 29.34 19.20 4.59
C ALA A 193 28.94 20.45 3.79
N GLN A 194 29.85 21.42 3.64
CA GLN A 194 29.63 22.62 2.84
C GLN A 194 29.43 22.31 1.34
N ALA A 195 30.15 21.32 0.82
CA ALA A 195 29.95 20.84 -0.57
C ALA A 195 28.62 20.11 -0.78
N ALA A 196 27.92 19.75 0.30
CA ALA A 196 26.55 19.25 0.31
C ALA A 196 25.53 20.35 0.68
N ASP A 197 25.94 21.62 0.64
CA ASP A 197 25.16 22.81 0.99
C ASP A 197 24.70 22.88 2.46
N TYR A 198 25.40 22.21 3.37
CA TYR A 198 25.15 22.36 4.81
C TYR A 198 25.96 23.52 5.40
N VAL A 199 25.30 24.28 6.27
CA VAL A 199 25.90 25.33 7.11
C VAL A 199 25.54 25.08 8.57
N ASN A 200 26.31 25.64 9.50
CA ASN A 200 26.09 25.53 10.95
C ASN A 200 26.16 24.08 11.50
N CYS A 201 27.16 23.32 11.07
CA CYS A 201 27.42 21.99 11.60
C CYS A 201 28.12 22.05 12.97
N ILE A 202 27.97 20.99 13.77
CA ILE A 202 28.68 20.81 15.04
C ILE A 202 29.73 19.70 14.92
N PRO A 203 30.82 19.70 15.70
CA PRO A 203 31.75 18.58 15.74
C PRO A 203 31.06 17.27 16.15
N ALA A 204 31.34 16.19 15.43
CA ALA A 204 30.96 14.84 15.82
C ALA A 204 32.01 14.33 16.83
N ASN A 205 31.61 14.16 18.11
CA ASN A 205 32.48 13.62 19.16
C ASN A 205 32.68 12.11 19.04
#